data_AF-A0A8X6HGV8-F1
#
_entry.id   AF-A0A8X6HGV8-F1
#
_cell.length_a   1.000
_cell.length_b   1.000
_cell.length_c   1.000
_cell.angle_alpha   90.00
_cell.angle_beta   90.00
_cell.angle_gamma   90.00
#
_symmetry.space_group_name_H-M   'P 1'
#
loop_
_entity.id
_entity.type
_entity.pdbx_description
1 polymer ?
#
loop_
_entity_poly.entity_id
_entity_poly.type
_entity_poly.pdbx_seq_one_letter_code
_entity_poly.pdbx_strand_id
1 'polypeptide(L)'
;MARRMALIPEELATTYIPKIPDNGLQDIENQILNLLHDAKYPDDTKAKLLSQLLLKYQHVANEPKPPLRVSITEPNEIIQNEFSKSDIKEDSVFRDIILSVPSNFQKFIPPIVEKLKTRNYFWNEYGELVKDNEIVKNTNVIDLFSYLMRNLKKGYEPNGFSVFWKGINEIKIPSRWIGNQKKSYKYEDILQSLVKSYNDSVHRSIGMAPSKVTPDLEPQIFKKLYGYILKNEKVTLSKGDLVRISKANKSFRRGYLPGWSEEVFTVSKIYPSHPTTFELQDLKLETIKGRFYAEELQKISKRSDDYWHVEKVLKTKGRGSRKEYYVKWKGFDNRFNSWVKATWMK
;
A
#
# COMPACT_ATOMS: atom_id res chain seq x y z
N MET A 1 -13.61 39.22 13.78
CA MET A 1 -12.44 40.13 13.78
C MET A 1 -12.24 40.68 12.39
N ALA A 2 -12.34 42.00 12.20
CA ALA A 2 -12.14 42.63 10.90
C ALA A 2 -10.66 42.58 10.51
N ARG A 3 -10.35 42.13 9.29
CA ARG A 3 -8.99 42.14 8.74
C ARG A 3 -8.65 43.58 8.35
N ARG A 4 -7.62 44.15 8.98
CA ARG A 4 -7.03 45.42 8.55
C ARG A 4 -6.21 45.14 7.28
N MET A 5 -6.53 45.84 6.19
CA MET A 5 -5.72 45.85 4.97
C MET A 5 -4.99 47.17 4.89
N ALA A 6 -3.71 47.15 4.53
CA ALA A 6 -2.92 48.33 4.23
C ALA A 6 -2.78 48.45 2.71
N LEU A 7 -3.05 49.65 2.17
CA LEU A 7 -2.79 49.99 0.78
C LEU A 7 -1.29 50.18 0.59
N ILE A 8 -0.70 49.34 -0.25
CA ILE A 8 0.70 49.43 -0.65
C ILE A 8 0.78 50.32 -1.90
N PRO A 9 1.68 51.33 -1.95
CA PRO A 9 1.92 52.13 -3.15
C PRO A 9 2.31 51.27 -4.36
N GLU A 10 1.78 51.59 -5.55
CA GLU A 10 1.98 50.80 -6.78
C GLU A 10 3.45 50.56 -7.12
N GLU A 11 4.33 51.51 -6.81
CA GLU A 11 5.76 51.40 -7.06
C GLU A 11 6.40 50.20 -6.34
N LEU A 12 5.97 49.90 -5.11
CA LEU A 12 6.48 48.75 -4.35
C LEU A 12 5.83 47.44 -4.80
N ALA A 13 4.60 47.47 -5.30
CA ALA A 13 3.91 46.28 -5.81
C ALA A 13 4.62 45.70 -7.05
N THR A 14 5.16 46.56 -7.93
CA THR A 14 5.86 46.11 -9.15
C THR A 14 7.20 45.43 -8.87
N THR A 15 7.90 45.80 -7.79
CA THR A 15 9.16 45.16 -7.39
C THR A 15 8.97 43.74 -6.82
N TYR A 16 7.76 43.43 -6.33
CA TYR A 16 7.43 42.12 -5.75
C TYR A 16 6.88 41.12 -6.78
N ILE A 17 6.54 41.58 -7.99
CA ILE A 17 6.25 40.69 -9.11
C ILE A 17 7.62 40.26 -9.67
N PRO A 18 8.03 38.98 -9.52
CA PRO A 18 9.28 38.54 -10.11
C PRO A 18 9.17 38.78 -11.62
N LYS A 19 10.06 39.60 -12.18
CA LYS A 19 10.18 39.77 -13.64
C LYS A 19 10.30 38.36 -14.22
N ILE A 20 9.29 37.96 -14.99
CA ILE A 20 9.29 36.66 -15.67
C ILE A 20 10.55 36.68 -16.55
N PRO A 21 11.46 35.70 -16.42
CA PRO A 21 12.62 35.65 -17.31
C PRO A 21 12.09 35.53 -18.73
N ASP A 22 12.46 36.47 -19.61
CA ASP A 22 12.02 36.46 -21.00
C ASP A 22 12.51 35.18 -21.67
N ASN A 23 11.60 34.26 -21.97
CA ASN A 23 11.87 32.99 -22.65
C ASN A 23 12.26 33.18 -24.14
N GLY A 24 12.81 34.34 -24.53
CA GLY A 24 13.11 34.67 -25.93
C GLY A 24 11.88 34.91 -26.82
N LEU A 25 10.67 34.95 -26.23
CA LEU A 25 9.41 35.14 -26.97
C LEU A 25 9.30 36.55 -27.56
N GLN A 26 9.67 37.57 -26.78
CA GLN A 26 9.65 38.98 -27.22
C GLN A 26 10.61 39.22 -28.40
N ASP A 27 11.76 38.53 -28.43
CA ASP A 27 12.70 38.66 -29.55
C ASP A 27 12.13 38.07 -30.85
N ILE A 28 11.37 36.98 -30.77
CA ILE A 28 10.70 36.37 -31.93
C ILE A 28 9.55 37.26 -32.40
N GLU A 29 8.77 37.84 -31.48
CA GLU A 29 7.70 38.79 -31.81
C GLU A 29 8.25 40.04 -32.51
N ASN A 30 9.36 40.60 -32.02
CA ASN A 30 10.02 41.74 -32.65
C ASN A 30 10.59 41.37 -34.03
N GLN A 31 11.10 40.15 -34.23
CA GLN A 31 11.54 39.67 -35.55
C GLN A 31 10.37 39.54 -36.53
N ILE A 32 9.21 39.05 -36.07
CA ILE A 32 7.99 38.98 -36.88
C ILE A 32 7.53 40.39 -37.27
N LEU A 33 7.50 41.32 -36.30
CA LEU A 33 7.10 42.71 -36.55
C LEU A 33 8.04 43.41 -37.52
N ASN A 34 9.36 43.21 -37.38
CA ASN A 34 10.33 43.79 -38.31
C ASN A 34 10.18 43.20 -39.73
N LEU A 35 9.94 41.90 -39.85
CA LEU A 35 9.74 41.23 -41.15
C LEU A 35 8.46 41.69 -41.86
N LEU A 36 7.41 42.01 -41.10
CA LEU A 36 6.16 42.55 -41.65
C LEU A 36 6.31 43.99 -42.14
N HIS A 37 7.12 44.81 -41.47
CA HIS A 37 7.35 46.21 -41.85
C HIS A 37 8.47 46.41 -42.88
N ASP A 38 9.37 45.45 -43.07
CA ASP A 38 10.48 45.57 -44.02
C ASP A 38 10.01 45.40 -45.48
N ALA A 39 10.17 46.42 -46.31
CA ALA A 39 9.76 46.40 -47.72
C ALA A 39 10.74 45.67 -48.65
N LYS A 40 11.89 45.19 -48.15
CA LYS A 40 12.97 44.63 -48.98
C LYS A 40 12.72 43.25 -49.57
N TYR A 41 11.83 42.45 -48.98
CA TYR A 41 11.63 41.05 -49.39
C TYR A 41 10.32 40.86 -50.19
N PRO A 42 10.34 40.08 -51.29
CA PRO A 42 9.13 39.70 -52.03
C PRO A 42 8.14 38.93 -51.14
N ASP A 43 6.84 39.14 -51.34
CA ASP A 43 5.79 38.63 -50.45
C ASP A 43 5.79 37.10 -50.28
N ASP A 44 6.13 36.34 -51.33
CA ASP A 44 6.25 34.86 -51.24
C ASP A 44 7.38 34.44 -50.29
N THR A 45 8.49 35.17 -50.27
CA THR A 45 9.61 34.90 -49.34
C THR A 45 9.27 35.32 -47.92
N LYS A 46 8.53 36.42 -47.75
CA LYS A 46 8.02 36.85 -46.44
C LYS A 46 7.06 35.82 -45.87
N ALA A 47 6.13 35.29 -46.67
CA ALA A 47 5.20 34.26 -46.20
C ALA A 47 5.94 33.00 -45.72
N LYS A 48 6.97 32.55 -46.45
CA LYS A 48 7.82 31.42 -46.05
C LYS A 48 8.56 31.70 -44.73
N LEU A 49 9.23 32.85 -44.61
CA LEU A 49 9.96 33.22 -43.39
C LEU A 49 9.01 33.41 -42.19
N LEU A 50 7.85 34.02 -42.41
CA LEU A 50 6.81 34.18 -41.39
C LEU A 50 6.30 32.82 -40.91
N SER A 51 6.07 31.86 -41.82
CA SER A 51 5.66 30.51 -41.42
C SER A 51 6.71 29.80 -40.56
N GLN A 52 8.00 30.00 -40.86
CA GLN A 52 9.09 29.46 -40.06
C GLN A 52 9.18 30.12 -38.67
N LEU A 53 9.03 31.45 -38.61
CA LEU A 53 9.02 32.19 -37.34
C LEU A 53 7.80 31.85 -36.48
N LEU A 54 6.63 31.66 -37.07
CA LEU A 54 5.41 31.24 -36.37
C LEU A 54 5.53 29.82 -35.79
N LEU A 55 6.12 28.88 -36.54
CA LEU A 55 6.42 27.55 -36.03
C LEU A 55 7.38 27.62 -34.83
N LYS A 56 8.42 28.45 -34.93
CA LYS A 56 9.37 28.69 -33.84
C LYS A 56 8.68 29.31 -32.62
N TYR A 57 7.81 30.29 -32.83
CA TYR A 57 7.01 30.91 -31.78
C TYR A 57 6.12 29.89 -31.08
N GLN A 58 5.41 29.03 -31.83
CA GLN A 58 4.58 27.97 -31.26
C GLN A 58 5.39 26.94 -30.48
N HIS A 59 6.60 26.60 -30.92
CA HIS A 59 7.49 25.72 -30.17
C HIS A 59 7.89 26.34 -28.83
N VAL A 60 8.40 27.58 -28.82
CA VAL A 60 8.84 28.24 -27.58
C VAL A 60 7.67 28.55 -26.63
N ALA A 61 6.51 28.93 -27.17
CA ALA A 61 5.32 29.20 -26.36
C ALA A 61 4.77 27.94 -25.67
N ASN A 62 4.90 26.78 -26.31
CA ASN A 62 4.42 25.50 -25.79
C ASN A 62 5.51 24.66 -25.11
N GLU A 63 6.74 25.14 -25.04
CA GLU A 63 7.80 24.47 -24.30
C GLU A 63 7.43 24.45 -22.80
N PRO A 64 7.32 23.25 -22.18
CA PRO A 64 7.06 23.18 -20.76
C PRO A 64 8.20 23.88 -20.02
N LYS A 65 7.86 24.76 -19.07
CA LYS A 65 8.86 25.44 -18.24
C LYS A 65 9.87 24.40 -17.76
N PRO A 66 11.19 24.62 -17.97
CA PRO A 66 12.18 23.64 -17.55
C PRO A 66 11.94 23.32 -16.08
N PRO A 67 12.03 22.04 -15.68
CA PRO A 67 11.85 21.68 -14.28
C PRO A 67 12.79 22.55 -13.45
N LEU A 68 12.26 23.21 -12.42
CA LEU A 68 13.04 24.00 -11.48
C LEU A 68 14.25 23.16 -11.07
N ARG A 69 15.44 23.53 -11.54
CA ARG A 69 16.69 22.93 -11.06
C ARG A 69 16.91 23.47 -9.67
N VAL A 70 16.30 22.81 -8.69
CA VAL A 70 16.63 23.00 -7.29
C VAL A 70 17.98 22.33 -7.10
N SER A 71 19.06 23.10 -7.15
CA SER A 71 20.28 22.66 -6.49
C SER A 71 19.94 22.60 -5.01
N ILE A 72 19.91 21.39 -4.45
CA ILE A 72 20.06 21.24 -3.01
C ILE A 72 21.48 21.76 -2.76
N THR A 73 21.59 23.05 -2.42
CA THR A 73 22.70 23.46 -1.57
C THR A 73 22.61 22.53 -0.38
N GLU A 74 23.64 21.71 -0.17
CA GLU A 74 23.85 21.16 1.14
C GLU A 74 23.68 22.31 2.14
N PRO A 75 23.02 22.10 3.29
CA PRO A 75 22.72 23.16 4.26
C PRO A 75 23.98 23.81 4.88
N ASN A 76 25.16 23.65 4.27
CA ASN A 76 26.42 24.16 4.76
C ASN A 76 26.67 25.64 4.40
N GLU A 77 26.03 26.21 3.37
CA GLU A 77 26.39 27.57 2.89
C GLU A 77 25.33 28.66 3.11
N ILE A 78 24.04 28.34 3.23
CA ILE A 78 23.03 29.36 3.59
C ILE A 78 23.05 29.66 5.11
N ILE A 79 23.56 28.75 5.93
CA ILE A 79 23.71 28.97 7.38
C ILE A 79 24.77 30.04 7.70
N GLN A 80 25.68 30.37 6.78
CA GLN A 80 26.78 31.28 7.10
C GLN A 80 26.46 32.77 6.97
N ASN A 81 25.42 33.18 6.23
CA ASN A 81 25.21 34.61 5.93
C ASN A 81 23.84 35.22 6.31
N GLU A 82 22.91 34.46 6.89
CA GLU A 82 21.67 35.03 7.49
C GLU A 82 21.43 34.60 8.94
N PHE A 83 22.48 34.24 9.68
CA PHE A 83 22.41 34.31 11.15
C PHE A 83 22.75 35.73 11.60
N SER A 84 21.73 36.58 11.53
CA SER A 84 21.63 37.79 12.33
C SER A 84 22.01 37.45 13.78
N LYS A 85 22.89 38.28 14.32
CA LYS A 85 23.69 38.13 15.54
C LYS A 85 22.88 38.17 16.85
N SER A 86 21.66 37.63 16.93
CA SER A 86 20.72 37.98 18.01
C SER A 86 20.21 36.88 18.97
N ASP A 87 20.45 35.57 18.81
CA ASP A 87 19.84 34.57 19.73
C ASP A 87 20.76 33.38 20.13
N ILE A 88 21.98 33.66 20.63
CA ILE A 88 22.94 32.63 21.09
C ILE A 88 22.64 32.16 22.53
N LYS A 89 21.41 31.71 22.79
CA LYS A 89 21.03 31.00 24.04
C LYS A 89 20.31 29.67 23.74
N GLU A 90 20.63 29.01 22.63
CA GLU A 90 20.09 27.68 22.33
C GLU A 90 20.77 26.61 23.21
N ASP A 91 20.03 26.20 24.25
CA ASP A 91 19.99 24.92 24.97
C ASP A 91 21.33 24.15 25.09
N SER A 92 22.07 24.37 26.20
CA SER A 92 23.23 23.54 26.59
C SER A 92 22.93 22.04 26.46
N VAL A 93 21.74 21.63 26.91
CA VAL A 93 21.25 20.25 26.86
C VAL A 93 21.16 19.72 25.43
N PHE A 94 20.78 20.54 24.44
CA PHE A 94 20.70 20.10 23.05
C PHE A 94 22.08 19.76 22.48
N ARG A 95 23.11 20.56 22.83
CA ARG A 95 24.49 20.28 22.45
C ARG A 95 24.97 18.98 23.10
N ASP A 96 24.65 18.77 24.37
CA ASP A 96 25.03 17.56 25.10
C ASP A 96 24.36 16.29 24.52
N ILE A 97 23.09 16.40 24.08
CA ILE A 97 22.40 15.31 23.36
C ILE A 97 23.15 14.96 22.07
N ILE A 98 23.57 15.95 21.27
CA ILE A 98 24.29 15.71 20.02
C ILE A 98 25.63 15.02 20.28
N LEU A 99 26.37 15.46 21.30
CA LEU A 99 27.67 14.89 21.65
C LEU A 99 27.56 13.44 22.17
N SER A 100 26.46 13.08 22.82
CA SER A 100 26.24 11.74 23.38
C SER A 100 25.97 10.63 22.34
N VAL A 101 25.54 11.02 21.13
CA VAL A 101 25.11 10.12 20.06
C VAL A 101 26.21 9.91 19.01
N PRO A 102 26.34 8.71 18.39
CA PRO A 102 27.34 8.47 17.35
C PRO A 102 27.20 9.42 16.15
N SER A 103 28.32 9.82 15.55
CA SER A 103 28.39 10.77 14.42
C SER A 103 27.42 10.45 13.28
N ASN A 104 27.23 9.18 12.95
CA ASN A 104 26.32 8.72 11.90
C ASN A 104 24.84 9.09 12.15
N PHE A 105 24.45 9.27 13.41
CA PHE A 105 23.08 9.55 13.84
C PHE A 105 22.84 10.99 14.28
N GLN A 106 23.89 11.79 14.48
CA GLN A 106 23.79 13.20 14.93
C GLN A 106 22.87 14.04 14.02
N LYS A 107 22.94 13.81 12.70
CA LYS A 107 22.07 14.47 11.70
C LYS A 107 20.57 14.23 11.87
N PHE A 108 20.16 13.17 12.57
CA PHE A 108 18.75 12.86 12.79
C PHE A 108 18.21 13.47 14.09
N ILE A 109 19.06 13.98 14.97
CA ILE A 109 18.64 14.53 16.27
C ILE A 109 17.81 15.82 16.10
N PRO A 110 18.24 16.82 15.31
CA PRO A 110 17.44 18.04 15.12
C PRO A 110 16.00 17.78 14.66
N PRO A 111 15.73 16.99 13.60
CA PRO A 111 14.37 16.74 13.16
C PRO A 111 13.55 15.87 14.12
N ILE A 112 14.20 15.03 14.94
CA ILE A 112 13.49 14.26 15.98
C ILE A 112 13.05 15.18 17.11
N VAL A 113 13.95 16.06 17.59
CA VAL A 113 13.64 17.00 18.68
C VAL A 113 12.54 17.97 18.26
N GLU A 114 12.60 18.51 17.05
CA GLU A 114 11.55 19.40 16.51
C GLU A 114 10.18 18.70 16.50
N LYS A 115 10.12 17.46 15.99
CA LYS A 115 8.88 16.67 15.96
C LYS A 115 8.37 16.33 17.36
N LEU A 116 9.26 16.08 18.32
CA LEU A 116 8.86 15.83 19.71
C LEU A 116 8.26 17.09 20.34
N LYS A 117 8.85 18.26 20.12
CA LYS A 117 8.30 19.55 20.57
C LYS A 117 6.89 19.80 20.00
N THR A 118 6.60 19.42 18.76
CA THR A 118 5.23 19.54 18.19
C THR A 118 4.18 18.65 18.87
N ARG A 119 4.61 17.65 19.64
CA ARG A 119 3.75 16.71 20.38
C ARG A 119 3.79 16.95 21.89
N ASN A 120 4.20 18.14 22.33
CA ASN A 120 4.34 18.53 23.74
C ASN A 120 5.37 17.72 24.54
N TYR A 121 6.37 17.15 23.86
CA TYR A 121 7.52 16.54 24.53
C TYR A 121 8.64 17.59 24.60
N PHE A 122 8.95 18.02 25.83
CA PHE A 122 9.99 19.01 26.13
C PHE A 122 10.95 18.48 27.20
N TRP A 123 11.97 19.26 27.52
CA TRP A 123 12.95 18.94 28.55
C TRP A 123 13.22 20.17 29.39
N ASN A 124 13.49 19.99 30.68
CA ASN A 124 13.92 21.10 31.55
C ASN A 124 15.44 21.34 31.45
N GLU A 125 15.94 22.36 32.15
CA GLU A 125 17.36 22.73 32.18
C GLU A 125 18.26 21.62 32.73
N TYR A 126 17.71 20.68 33.52
CA TYR A 126 18.40 19.53 34.09
C TYR A 126 18.39 18.30 33.18
N GLY A 127 17.74 18.38 32.01
CA GLY A 127 17.64 17.26 31.08
C GLY A 127 16.59 16.22 31.45
N GLU A 128 15.61 16.54 32.30
CA GLU A 128 14.46 15.68 32.57
C GLU A 128 13.36 15.90 31.52
N LEU A 129 12.70 14.81 31.12
CA LEU A 129 11.60 14.81 30.17
C LEU A 129 10.31 15.38 30.78
N VAL A 130 9.70 16.31 30.09
CA VAL A 130 8.41 16.92 30.41
C VAL A 130 7.40 16.54 29.32
N LYS A 131 6.27 15.96 29.73
CA LYS A 131 5.14 15.64 28.84
C LYS A 131 3.89 16.33 29.36
N ASP A 132 3.23 17.12 28.52
CA ASP A 132 1.95 17.78 28.87
C ASP A 132 2.01 18.54 30.22
N ASN A 133 3.15 19.19 30.48
CA ASN A 133 3.51 19.89 31.72
C ASN A 133 3.75 19.02 32.98
N GLU A 134 3.77 17.70 32.84
CA GLU A 134 4.20 16.78 33.90
C GLU A 134 5.67 16.39 33.73
N ILE A 135 6.45 16.52 34.81
CA ILE A 135 7.86 16.13 34.83
C ILE A 135 7.95 14.63 35.10
N VAL A 136 8.59 13.90 34.19
CA VAL A 136 8.96 12.51 34.41
C VAL A 136 10.24 12.49 35.24
N LYS A 137 10.09 12.30 36.56
CA LYS A 137 11.21 12.32 37.52
C LYS A 137 12.29 11.29 37.17
N ASN A 138 13.54 11.60 37.50
CA ASN A 138 14.71 10.72 37.33
C ASN A 138 14.95 10.31 35.86
N THR A 139 14.55 11.15 34.91
CA THR A 139 14.83 10.94 33.49
C THR A 139 16.02 11.79 33.08
N ASN A 140 16.85 11.25 32.20
CA ASN A 140 17.94 11.99 31.57
C ASN A 140 17.82 11.83 30.06
N VAL A 141 17.45 12.90 29.39
CA VAL A 141 17.21 12.92 27.94
C VAL A 141 18.45 12.57 27.15
N ILE A 142 19.63 12.89 27.66
CA ILE A 142 20.91 12.50 27.06
C ILE A 142 21.03 10.98 27.01
N ASP A 143 20.67 10.29 28.10
CA ASP A 143 20.67 8.83 28.18
C ASP A 143 19.57 8.21 27.31
N LEU A 144 18.41 8.87 27.20
CA LEU A 144 17.30 8.43 26.35
C LEU A 144 17.67 8.44 24.86
N PHE A 145 18.26 9.54 24.36
CA PHE A 145 18.74 9.64 22.98
C PHE A 145 19.95 8.73 22.73
N SER A 146 20.86 8.63 23.70
CA SER A 146 21.97 7.67 23.64
C SER A 146 21.49 6.23 23.50
N TYR A 147 20.50 5.82 24.29
CA TYR A 147 19.92 4.47 24.24
C TYR A 147 19.09 4.22 22.97
N LEU A 148 18.46 5.25 22.41
CA LEU A 148 17.74 5.18 21.13
C LEU A 148 18.71 4.92 19.96
N MET A 149 19.90 5.52 19.99
CA MET A 149 20.84 5.54 18.88
C MET A 149 22.00 4.56 19.02
N ARG A 150 22.14 3.88 20.16
CA ARG A 150 23.22 2.92 20.45
C ARG A 150 22.68 1.59 20.96
N ASN A 151 23.33 0.50 20.57
CA ASN A 151 23.13 -0.82 21.19
C ASN A 151 23.93 -0.90 22.49
N LEU A 152 23.34 -0.45 23.61
CA LEU A 152 23.96 -0.58 24.93
C LEU A 152 24.01 -2.07 25.38
N LYS A 153 24.99 -2.41 26.23
CA LYS A 153 25.16 -3.78 26.76
C LYS A 153 23.87 -4.28 27.43
N LYS A 154 23.67 -5.60 27.41
CA LYS A 154 22.42 -6.29 27.77
C LYS A 154 21.96 -5.92 29.21
N GLY A 155 20.85 -5.18 29.35
CA GLY A 155 20.13 -5.03 30.62
C GLY A 155 19.89 -3.60 31.12
N TYR A 156 20.45 -2.56 30.49
CA TYR A 156 20.24 -1.18 30.93
C TYR A 156 19.20 -0.47 30.06
N GLU A 157 17.98 -0.28 30.55
CA GLU A 157 16.99 0.64 29.97
C GLU A 157 16.94 1.89 30.84
N PRO A 158 17.14 3.10 30.27
CA PRO A 158 17.12 4.32 31.07
C PRO A 158 15.73 4.56 31.64
N ASN A 159 15.68 5.14 32.84
CA ASN A 159 14.43 5.47 33.51
C ASN A 159 13.60 6.41 32.63
N GLY A 160 12.28 6.16 32.56
CA GLY A 160 11.35 6.94 31.73
C GLY A 160 11.46 6.72 30.22
N PHE A 161 12.26 5.75 29.74
CA PHE A 161 12.35 5.43 28.31
C PHE A 161 11.01 5.00 27.72
N SER A 162 10.13 4.37 28.50
CA SER A 162 8.79 3.99 28.04
C SER A 162 7.95 5.19 27.59
N VAL A 163 8.01 6.30 28.34
CA VAL A 163 7.28 7.55 28.03
C VAL A 163 7.87 8.24 26.80
N PHE A 164 9.20 8.27 26.71
CA PHE A 164 9.93 8.79 25.56
C PHE A 164 9.66 7.97 24.29
N TRP A 165 9.71 6.64 24.39
CA TRP A 165 9.45 5.72 23.29
C TRP A 165 8.02 5.85 22.76
N LYS A 166 7.05 6.12 23.64
CA LYS A 166 5.69 6.46 23.23
C LYS A 166 5.67 7.72 22.34
N GLY A 167 6.40 8.76 22.73
CA GLY A 167 6.56 9.98 21.92
C GLY A 167 7.21 9.71 20.56
N ILE A 168 8.27 8.89 20.54
CA ILE A 168 8.94 8.45 19.30
C ILE A 168 8.00 7.69 18.35
N ASN A 169 7.08 6.88 18.87
CA ASN A 169 6.08 6.19 18.05
C ASN A 169 4.98 7.14 17.54
N GLU A 170 4.60 8.15 18.32
CA GLU A 170 3.60 9.16 17.95
C GLU A 170 4.09 10.07 16.81
N ILE A 171 5.39 10.38 16.76
CA ILE A 171 6.00 11.20 15.69
C ILE A 171 6.21 10.45 14.37
N LYS A 172 6.00 9.12 14.35
CA LYS A 172 6.12 8.24 13.17
C LYS A 172 7.42 8.46 12.37
N ILE A 173 8.57 8.43 13.04
CA ILE A 173 9.87 8.57 12.38
C ILE A 173 10.26 7.31 11.60
N PRO A 174 11.06 7.44 10.52
CA PRO A 174 11.61 6.29 9.83
C PRO A 174 12.44 5.39 10.75
N SER A 175 12.23 4.08 10.68
CA SER A 175 12.95 3.09 11.50
C SER A 175 14.47 3.11 11.29
N ARG A 176 14.96 3.62 10.15
CA ARG A 176 16.39 3.83 9.85
C ARG A 176 17.05 4.86 10.77
N TRP A 177 16.27 5.78 11.34
CA TRP A 177 16.80 6.81 12.23
C TRP A 177 17.09 6.25 13.63
N ILE A 178 16.67 5.03 13.93
CA ILE A 178 16.82 4.38 15.23
C ILE A 178 18.01 3.42 15.16
N GLY A 179 19.07 3.72 15.91
CA GLY A 179 20.27 2.89 15.95
C GLY A 179 20.15 1.63 16.80
N ASN A 180 19.21 1.62 17.75
CA ASN A 180 18.94 0.46 18.61
C ASN A 180 18.20 -0.65 17.85
N GLN A 181 18.90 -1.77 17.61
CA GLN A 181 18.36 -2.92 16.86
C GLN A 181 17.15 -3.55 17.53
N LYS A 182 17.07 -3.57 18.88
CA LYS A 182 15.91 -4.12 19.61
C LYS A 182 14.63 -3.32 19.39
N LYS A 183 14.78 -2.06 19.01
CA LYS A 183 13.68 -1.11 18.79
C LYS A 183 13.44 -0.86 17.29
N SER A 184 14.27 -1.44 16.43
CA SER A 184 14.09 -1.46 14.98
C SER A 184 13.19 -2.65 14.60
N TYR A 185 12.19 -2.46 13.72
CA TYR A 185 11.33 -3.54 13.20
C TYR A 185 12.05 -4.52 12.25
N LYS A 186 13.38 -4.68 12.39
CA LYS A 186 14.18 -5.61 11.61
C LYS A 186 14.02 -7.01 12.21
N TYR A 187 13.21 -7.84 11.55
CA TYR A 187 12.95 -9.20 11.99
C TYR A 187 14.11 -10.17 11.71
N GLU A 188 15.02 -9.81 10.80
CA GLU A 188 16.17 -10.65 10.37
C GLU A 188 17.05 -11.05 11.56
N ASP A 189 17.40 -10.08 12.42
CA ASP A 189 18.28 -10.31 13.58
C ASP A 189 17.61 -11.16 14.67
N ILE A 190 16.27 -11.20 14.70
CA ILE A 190 15.49 -11.89 15.75
C ILE A 190 15.03 -13.28 15.27
N LEU A 191 14.93 -13.51 13.97
CA LEU A 191 14.37 -14.74 13.40
C LEU A 191 15.06 -16.00 13.93
N GLN A 192 16.38 -16.01 13.99
CA GLN A 192 17.14 -17.17 14.48
C GLN A 192 16.85 -17.43 15.97
N SER A 193 16.74 -16.38 16.78
CA SER A 193 16.40 -16.49 18.19
C SER A 193 14.97 -16.99 18.40
N LEU A 194 14.03 -16.56 17.54
CA LEU A 194 12.63 -16.98 17.56
C LEU A 194 12.49 -18.46 17.21
N VAL A 195 13.13 -18.91 16.13
CA VAL A 195 13.13 -20.33 15.71
C VAL A 195 13.71 -21.22 16.81
N LYS A 196 14.84 -20.82 17.40
CA LYS A 196 15.44 -21.56 18.52
C LYS A 196 14.48 -21.63 19.71
N SER A 197 13.90 -20.49 20.10
CA SER A 197 12.92 -20.44 21.19
C SER A 197 11.71 -21.32 20.93
N TYR A 198 11.18 -21.34 19.70
CA TYR A 198 10.03 -22.17 19.33
C TYR A 198 10.37 -23.66 19.38
N ASN A 199 11.47 -24.04 18.74
CA ASN A 199 11.88 -25.44 18.64
C ASN A 199 12.26 -26.05 19.99
N ASP A 200 12.76 -25.25 20.94
CA ASP A 200 13.14 -25.73 22.28
C ASP A 200 12.01 -25.59 23.32
N SER A 201 10.92 -24.90 22.99
CA SER A 201 9.77 -24.74 23.89
C SER A 201 8.86 -25.95 23.84
N VAL A 202 8.44 -26.42 25.02
CA VAL A 202 7.48 -27.52 25.12
C VAL A 202 6.10 -27.08 24.62
N HIS A 203 5.62 -27.72 23.55
CA HIS A 203 4.28 -27.49 23.02
C HIS A 203 3.26 -28.32 23.81
N ARG A 204 2.22 -27.68 24.35
CA ARG A 204 1.18 -28.37 25.16
C ARG A 204 0.49 -29.53 24.43
N SER A 205 0.23 -29.38 23.13
CA SER A 205 -0.47 -30.39 22.31
C SER A 205 0.29 -31.71 22.22
N ILE A 206 1.60 -31.66 21.94
CA ILE A 206 2.46 -32.85 21.86
C ILE A 206 3.08 -33.22 23.22
N GLY A 207 3.24 -32.25 24.12
CA GLY A 207 3.86 -32.41 25.45
C GLY A 207 5.39 -32.47 25.43
N MET A 208 6.03 -32.08 24.33
CA MET A 208 7.49 -31.99 24.21
C MET A 208 7.90 -30.83 23.29
N ALA A 209 9.20 -30.54 23.26
CA ALA A 209 9.77 -29.55 22.37
C ALA A 209 9.91 -30.11 20.94
N PRO A 210 9.59 -29.34 19.88
CA PRO A 210 9.75 -29.78 18.49
C PRO A 210 11.15 -30.32 18.16
N SER A 211 12.21 -29.75 18.75
CA SER A 211 13.60 -30.20 18.55
C SER A 211 13.90 -31.60 19.09
N LYS A 212 12.99 -32.17 19.90
CA LYS A 212 13.11 -33.50 20.51
C LYS A 212 12.25 -34.57 19.84
N VAL A 213 11.51 -34.22 18.78
CA VAL A 213 10.65 -35.17 18.06
C VAL A 213 11.51 -36.09 17.18
N THR A 214 11.39 -37.40 17.38
CA THR A 214 12.02 -38.44 16.56
C THR A 214 10.95 -39.29 15.86
N PRO A 215 11.27 -39.98 14.75
CA PRO A 215 10.31 -40.84 14.03
C PRO A 215 9.66 -41.91 14.92
N ASP A 216 10.40 -42.47 15.89
CA ASP A 216 9.88 -43.50 16.80
C ASP A 216 8.74 -43.02 17.71
N LEU A 217 8.66 -41.70 17.95
CA LEU A 217 7.62 -41.07 18.77
C LEU A 217 6.35 -40.75 17.97
N GLU A 218 6.39 -40.87 16.64
CA GLU A 218 5.26 -40.56 15.75
C GLU A 218 3.95 -41.24 16.20
N PRO A 219 3.89 -42.55 16.52
CA PRO A 219 2.63 -43.19 16.90
C PRO A 219 2.04 -42.62 18.19
N GLN A 220 2.90 -42.26 19.16
CA GLN A 220 2.47 -41.69 20.43
C GLN A 220 1.96 -40.26 20.25
N ILE A 221 2.68 -39.46 19.45
CA ILE A 221 2.29 -38.09 19.11
C ILE A 221 0.99 -38.11 18.32
N PHE A 222 0.87 -38.98 17.31
CA PHE A 222 -0.34 -39.15 16.51
C PHE A 222 -1.54 -39.53 17.38
N LYS A 223 -1.39 -40.52 18.25
CA LYS A 223 -2.44 -40.90 19.20
C LYS A 223 -2.83 -39.76 20.14
N LYS A 224 -1.88 -38.93 20.57
CA LYS A 224 -2.17 -37.77 21.42
C LYS A 224 -2.89 -36.65 20.68
N LEU A 225 -2.45 -36.34 19.45
CA LEU A 225 -3.00 -35.27 18.62
C LEU A 225 -4.35 -35.64 18.01
N TYR A 226 -4.50 -36.88 17.56
CA TYR A 226 -5.61 -37.34 16.72
C TYR A 226 -6.33 -38.59 17.25
N GLY A 227 -5.91 -39.16 18.39
CA GLY A 227 -6.53 -40.37 18.96
C GLY A 227 -7.90 -40.14 19.59
N TYR A 228 -8.53 -39.00 19.33
CA TYR A 228 -9.94 -38.79 19.65
C TYR A 228 -10.82 -39.29 18.50
N ILE A 229 -12.00 -39.82 18.84
CA ILE A 229 -12.98 -40.24 17.83
C ILE A 229 -13.51 -38.98 17.16
N LEU A 230 -13.09 -38.75 15.91
CA LEU A 230 -13.67 -37.73 15.06
C LEU A 230 -15.12 -38.12 14.77
N LYS A 231 -16.08 -37.42 15.37
CA LYS A 231 -17.48 -37.54 14.96
C LYS A 231 -17.61 -36.85 13.61
N ASN A 232 -17.95 -37.60 12.57
CA ASN A 232 -18.35 -36.98 11.31
C ASN A 232 -19.59 -36.13 11.55
N GLU A 233 -19.48 -34.82 11.28
CA GLU A 233 -20.66 -33.98 11.18
C GLU A 233 -21.54 -34.49 10.05
N LYS A 234 -22.85 -34.59 10.33
CA LYS A 234 -23.81 -35.08 9.35
C LYS A 234 -23.94 -34.04 8.25
N VAL A 235 -23.33 -34.30 7.10
CA VAL A 235 -23.51 -33.45 5.92
C VAL A 235 -24.91 -33.68 5.33
N THR A 236 -25.55 -32.60 4.91
CA THR A 236 -26.94 -32.57 4.41
C THR A 236 -27.06 -32.87 2.91
N LEU A 237 -25.95 -33.09 2.22
CA LEU A 237 -25.89 -33.36 0.77
C LEU A 237 -26.04 -34.86 0.49
N SER A 238 -26.89 -35.17 -0.48
CA SER A 238 -27.15 -36.52 -0.98
C SER A 238 -26.65 -36.69 -2.41
N LYS A 239 -26.40 -37.94 -2.81
CA LYS A 239 -26.09 -38.26 -4.22
C LYS A 239 -27.25 -37.81 -5.11
N GLY A 240 -26.93 -37.12 -6.21
CA GLY A 240 -27.90 -36.55 -7.14
C GLY A 240 -28.35 -35.13 -6.81
N ASP A 241 -27.94 -34.56 -5.66
CA ASP A 241 -28.22 -33.16 -5.37
C ASP A 241 -27.50 -32.23 -6.37
N LEU A 242 -28.20 -31.19 -6.79
CA LEU A 242 -27.64 -30.12 -7.62
C LEU A 242 -26.94 -29.10 -6.72
N VAL A 243 -25.70 -28.78 -7.06
CA VAL A 243 -24.83 -27.91 -6.26
C VAL A 243 -24.09 -26.89 -7.13
N ARG A 244 -23.72 -25.77 -6.52
CA ARG A 244 -22.76 -24.79 -7.04
C ARG A 244 -21.47 -24.87 -6.25
N ILE A 245 -20.34 -24.56 -6.89
CA ILE A 245 -19.01 -24.56 -6.27
C ILE A 245 -18.64 -23.13 -5.87
N SER A 246 -17.98 -22.97 -4.74
CA SER A 246 -17.45 -21.67 -4.32
C SER A 246 -16.35 -21.18 -5.29
N LYS A 247 -16.34 -19.89 -5.59
CA LYS A 247 -15.30 -19.27 -6.43
C LYS A 247 -14.06 -19.04 -5.59
N ALA A 248 -12.90 -19.43 -6.12
CA ALA A 248 -11.61 -19.15 -5.51
C ALA A 248 -11.45 -17.64 -5.24
N ASN A 249 -11.03 -17.30 -4.02
CA ASN A 249 -10.77 -15.92 -3.63
C ASN A 249 -9.54 -15.41 -4.38
N LYS A 250 -9.73 -14.41 -5.25
CA LYS A 250 -8.63 -13.66 -5.86
C LYS A 250 -8.20 -12.51 -4.93
N SER A 251 -6.93 -12.14 -4.96
CA SER A 251 -6.43 -10.93 -4.30
C SER A 251 -7.29 -9.74 -4.75
N PHE A 252 -7.87 -9.00 -3.79
CA PHE A 252 -8.76 -7.85 -4.03
C PHE A 252 -10.09 -8.18 -4.73
N ARG A 253 -10.74 -9.28 -4.37
CA ARG A 253 -12.12 -9.55 -4.81
C ARG A 253 -13.06 -8.43 -4.34
N ARG A 254 -13.85 -7.88 -5.27
CA ARG A 254 -14.92 -6.92 -4.96
C ARG A 254 -16.07 -7.66 -4.26
N GLY A 255 -16.47 -7.20 -3.08
CA GLY A 255 -17.46 -7.87 -2.24
C GLY A 255 -18.86 -8.02 -2.87
N TYR A 256 -19.21 -7.13 -3.81
CA TYR A 256 -20.49 -7.20 -4.54
C TYR A 256 -20.54 -8.30 -5.62
N LEU A 257 -19.42 -8.95 -5.94
CA LEU A 257 -19.39 -10.02 -6.93
C LEU A 257 -19.87 -11.35 -6.30
N PRO A 258 -20.66 -12.17 -7.02
CA PRO A 258 -21.17 -13.43 -6.50
C PRO A 258 -20.04 -14.40 -6.16
N GLY A 259 -20.18 -15.10 -5.03
CA GLY A 259 -19.17 -16.04 -4.50
C GLY A 259 -19.29 -17.47 -5.00
N TRP A 260 -20.34 -17.78 -5.74
CA TRP A 260 -20.61 -19.13 -6.25
C TRP A 260 -20.47 -19.18 -7.77
N SER A 261 -20.19 -20.37 -8.31
CA SER A 261 -20.18 -20.64 -9.75
C SER A 261 -21.55 -20.35 -10.36
N GLU A 262 -21.57 -19.96 -11.63
CA GLU A 262 -22.83 -19.89 -12.39
C GLU A 262 -23.23 -21.31 -12.87
N GLU A 263 -22.22 -22.10 -13.24
CA GLU A 263 -22.32 -23.52 -13.57
C GLU A 263 -22.86 -24.34 -12.39
N VAL A 264 -23.65 -25.34 -12.74
CA VAL A 264 -24.36 -26.21 -11.79
C VAL A 264 -23.90 -27.64 -12.01
N PHE A 265 -23.56 -28.28 -10.90
CA PHE A 265 -22.99 -29.62 -10.87
C PHE A 265 -23.90 -30.56 -10.11
N THR A 266 -23.75 -31.86 -10.35
CA THR A 266 -24.47 -32.91 -9.64
C THR A 266 -23.51 -33.67 -8.74
N VAL A 267 -23.90 -33.95 -7.50
CA VAL A 267 -23.12 -34.80 -6.60
C VAL A 267 -23.16 -36.25 -7.11
N SER A 268 -22.01 -36.77 -7.55
CA SER A 268 -21.91 -38.12 -8.12
C SER A 268 -21.61 -39.18 -7.07
N LYS A 269 -20.67 -38.88 -6.15
CA LYS A 269 -20.27 -39.77 -5.04
C LYS A 269 -19.98 -38.98 -3.77
N ILE A 270 -20.21 -39.65 -2.64
CA ILE A 270 -19.93 -39.14 -1.30
C ILE A 270 -18.89 -40.05 -0.65
N TYR A 271 -17.86 -39.44 -0.09
CA TYR A 271 -16.79 -40.14 0.60
C TYR A 271 -16.81 -39.81 2.09
N PRO A 272 -17.01 -40.80 2.97
CA PRO A 272 -17.07 -40.62 4.42
C PRO A 272 -15.67 -40.43 5.04
N SER A 273 -14.84 -39.58 4.45
CA SER A 273 -13.59 -39.09 5.03
C SER A 273 -13.87 -38.14 6.19
N HIS A 274 -12.83 -37.77 6.94
CA HIS A 274 -12.91 -36.76 8.00
C HIS A 274 -12.07 -35.54 7.58
N PRO A 275 -12.69 -34.43 7.10
CA PRO A 275 -14.13 -34.22 6.89
C PRO A 275 -14.67 -34.92 5.62
N THR A 276 -15.99 -35.05 5.51
CA THR A 276 -16.66 -35.74 4.39
C THR A 276 -16.44 -34.97 3.09
N THR A 277 -16.10 -35.69 2.02
CA THR A 277 -15.77 -35.09 0.71
C THR A 277 -16.67 -35.61 -0.41
N PHE A 278 -16.83 -34.80 -1.46
CA PHE A 278 -17.76 -35.04 -2.55
C PHE A 278 -17.05 -35.08 -3.90
N GLU A 279 -17.50 -35.99 -4.76
CA GLU A 279 -17.17 -36.00 -6.18
C GLU A 279 -18.33 -35.40 -6.95
N LEU A 280 -18.03 -34.54 -7.92
CA LEU A 280 -19.02 -33.80 -8.70
C LEU A 280 -18.95 -34.19 -10.17
N GLN A 281 -20.09 -34.12 -10.83
CA GLN A 281 -20.23 -34.25 -12.27
C GLN A 281 -20.88 -33.01 -12.86
N ASP A 282 -20.45 -32.66 -14.05
CA ASP A 282 -21.04 -31.60 -14.86
C ASP A 282 -22.36 -32.07 -15.51
N LEU A 283 -23.11 -31.17 -16.14
CA LEU A 283 -24.37 -31.46 -16.85
C LEU A 283 -24.19 -32.47 -17.99
N LYS A 284 -22.97 -32.62 -18.52
CA LYS A 284 -22.60 -33.66 -19.51
C LYS A 284 -22.17 -34.99 -18.89
N LEU A 285 -22.34 -35.16 -17.57
CA LEU A 285 -21.93 -36.35 -16.81
C LEU A 285 -20.40 -36.57 -16.77
N GLU A 286 -19.61 -35.54 -17.10
CA GLU A 286 -18.16 -35.58 -16.94
C GLU A 286 -17.78 -35.30 -15.48
N THR A 287 -16.95 -36.16 -14.90
CA THR A 287 -16.44 -35.98 -13.53
C THR A 287 -15.45 -34.81 -13.46
N ILE A 288 -15.66 -33.92 -12.49
CA ILE A 288 -14.71 -32.84 -12.19
C ILE A 288 -13.52 -33.43 -11.44
N LYS A 289 -12.31 -33.01 -11.82
CA LYS A 289 -11.08 -33.43 -11.15
C LYS A 289 -11.04 -32.90 -9.72
N GLY A 290 -10.78 -33.79 -8.77
CA GLY A 290 -10.62 -33.46 -7.36
C GLY A 290 -11.80 -33.89 -6.50
N ARG A 291 -11.73 -33.51 -5.22
CA ARG A 291 -12.75 -33.73 -4.21
C ARG A 291 -13.07 -32.40 -3.56
N PHE A 292 -14.34 -32.19 -3.24
CA PHE A 292 -14.83 -30.95 -2.67
C PHE A 292 -15.31 -31.16 -1.25
N TYR A 293 -15.10 -30.18 -0.40
CA TYR A 293 -15.67 -30.16 0.95
C TYR A 293 -17.12 -29.65 0.92
N ALA A 294 -17.88 -29.93 1.98
CA ALA A 294 -19.28 -29.49 2.07
C ALA A 294 -19.39 -27.95 2.03
N GLU A 295 -18.44 -27.26 2.65
CA GLU A 295 -18.33 -25.80 2.75
C GLU A 295 -18.07 -25.13 1.39
N GLU A 296 -17.53 -25.89 0.45
CA GLU A 296 -17.26 -25.44 -0.92
C GLU A 296 -18.46 -25.65 -1.84
N LEU A 297 -19.56 -26.23 -1.33
CA LEU A 297 -20.75 -26.59 -2.09
C LEU A 297 -22.00 -25.91 -1.56
N GLN A 298 -22.79 -25.34 -2.47
CA GLN A 298 -24.11 -24.82 -2.16
C GLN A 298 -25.17 -25.64 -2.87
N LYS A 299 -26.04 -26.32 -2.11
CA LYS A 299 -27.22 -27.00 -2.66
C LYS A 299 -28.18 -26.00 -3.28
N ILE A 300 -28.70 -26.35 -4.46
CA ILE A 300 -29.67 -25.56 -5.20
C ILE A 300 -30.94 -26.39 -5.37
N SER A 301 -32.08 -25.79 -5.07
CA SER A 301 -33.40 -26.28 -5.47
C SER A 301 -33.79 -25.62 -6.79
N LYS A 302 -33.43 -26.23 -7.92
CA LYS A 302 -33.90 -25.70 -9.21
C LYS A 302 -35.37 -25.97 -9.40
N ARG A 303 -36.14 -24.93 -9.70
CA ARG A 303 -37.51 -25.06 -10.20
C ARG A 303 -37.45 -25.25 -11.72
N SER A 304 -38.48 -25.87 -12.30
CA SER A 304 -38.59 -26.06 -13.76
C SER A 304 -38.48 -24.76 -14.56
N ASP A 305 -38.78 -23.63 -13.91
CA ASP A 305 -38.91 -22.31 -14.52
C ASP A 305 -37.66 -21.42 -14.37
N ASP A 306 -36.55 -21.97 -13.83
CA ASP A 306 -35.32 -21.20 -13.65
C ASP A 306 -34.61 -20.92 -14.99
N TYR A 307 -34.40 -19.63 -15.28
CA TYR A 307 -33.72 -19.18 -16.49
C TYR A 307 -32.19 -19.32 -16.38
N TRP A 308 -31.56 -19.73 -17.46
CA TRP A 308 -30.11 -19.73 -17.61
C TRP A 308 -29.62 -18.39 -18.16
N HIS A 309 -28.57 -17.82 -17.54
CA HIS A 309 -28.00 -16.55 -17.99
C HIS A 309 -27.14 -16.74 -19.25
N VAL A 310 -27.41 -15.94 -20.27
CA VAL A 310 -26.60 -15.86 -21.49
C VAL A 310 -25.48 -14.83 -21.28
N GLU A 311 -24.25 -15.19 -21.62
CA GLU A 311 -23.10 -14.28 -21.63
C GLU A 311 -23.09 -13.45 -22.90
N LYS A 312 -23.22 -14.13 -24.05
CA LYS A 312 -23.11 -13.52 -25.37
C LYS A 312 -23.82 -14.34 -26.43
N VAL A 313 -24.45 -13.66 -27.39
CA VAL A 313 -24.90 -14.27 -28.65
C VAL A 313 -23.73 -14.30 -29.63
N LEU A 314 -23.35 -15.49 -30.08
CA LEU A 314 -22.21 -15.71 -30.97
C LEU A 314 -22.60 -15.68 -32.45
N LYS A 315 -23.73 -16.31 -32.79
CA LYS A 315 -24.26 -16.38 -34.17
C LYS A 315 -25.78 -16.28 -34.16
N THR A 316 -26.34 -15.84 -35.28
CA THR A 316 -27.79 -15.82 -35.52
C THR A 316 -28.07 -16.54 -36.83
N LYS A 317 -29.14 -17.34 -36.87
CA LYS A 317 -29.61 -17.97 -38.12
C LYS A 317 -31.13 -17.94 -38.22
N GLY A 318 -31.64 -18.03 -39.44
CA GLY A 318 -33.08 -18.01 -39.74
C GLY A 318 -33.68 -16.59 -39.77
N ARG A 319 -34.97 -16.51 -40.11
CA ARG A 319 -35.77 -15.27 -40.15
C ARG A 319 -37.16 -15.54 -39.55
N GLY A 320 -37.78 -14.50 -38.97
CA GLY A 320 -39.13 -14.59 -38.37
C GLY A 320 -39.21 -15.55 -37.18
N SER A 321 -40.26 -16.37 -37.14
CA SER A 321 -40.53 -17.34 -36.06
C SER A 321 -39.51 -18.48 -35.94
N ARG A 322 -38.73 -18.74 -37.01
CA ARG A 322 -37.65 -19.74 -37.03
C ARG A 322 -36.27 -19.17 -36.69
N LYS A 323 -36.22 -17.94 -36.15
CA LYS A 323 -34.97 -17.31 -35.75
C LYS A 323 -34.38 -18.03 -34.54
N GLU A 324 -33.11 -18.40 -34.64
CA GLU A 324 -32.35 -19.06 -33.57
C GLU A 324 -31.05 -18.31 -33.31
N TYR A 325 -30.60 -18.35 -32.06
CA TYR A 325 -29.37 -17.73 -31.60
C TYR A 325 -28.43 -18.79 -31.05
N TYR A 326 -27.17 -18.78 -31.49
CA TYR A 326 -26.11 -19.59 -30.93
C TYR A 326 -25.53 -18.84 -29.74
N VAL A 327 -25.79 -19.32 -28.53
CA VAL A 327 -25.49 -18.60 -27.29
C VAL A 327 -24.30 -19.21 -26.56
N LYS A 328 -23.48 -18.32 -25.99
CA LYS A 328 -22.50 -18.62 -24.96
C LYS A 328 -23.19 -18.45 -23.61
N TRP A 329 -23.32 -19.52 -22.84
CA TRP A 329 -23.91 -19.49 -21.51
C TRP A 329 -22.92 -18.91 -20.50
N LYS A 330 -23.41 -18.07 -19.59
CA LYS A 330 -22.60 -17.33 -18.62
C LYS A 330 -21.97 -18.27 -17.61
N GLY A 331 -20.64 -18.30 -17.59
CA GLY A 331 -19.86 -19.09 -16.64
C GLY A 331 -19.83 -20.59 -16.93
N PHE A 332 -20.31 -21.02 -18.09
CA PHE A 332 -20.14 -22.38 -18.62
C PHE A 332 -18.99 -22.42 -19.63
N ASP A 333 -18.44 -23.60 -19.91
CA ASP A 333 -17.43 -23.77 -20.95
C ASP A 333 -18.04 -23.69 -22.38
N ASN A 334 -17.22 -23.44 -23.40
CA ASN A 334 -17.65 -23.32 -24.81
C ASN A 334 -18.31 -24.60 -25.34
N ARG A 335 -18.01 -25.74 -24.71
CA ARG A 335 -18.63 -27.03 -25.00
C ARG A 335 -20.15 -27.02 -24.77
N PHE A 336 -20.67 -26.11 -23.95
CA PHE A 336 -22.10 -25.97 -23.67
C PHE A 336 -22.84 -25.04 -24.63
N ASN A 337 -22.13 -24.36 -25.53
CA ASN A 337 -22.75 -23.43 -26.46
C ASN A 337 -23.76 -24.16 -27.35
N SER A 338 -24.98 -23.64 -27.41
CA SER A 338 -26.11 -24.29 -28.08
C SER A 338 -26.96 -23.29 -28.84
N TRP A 339 -27.73 -23.79 -29.81
CA TRP A 339 -28.75 -23.00 -30.51
C TRP A 339 -30.01 -22.95 -29.66
N VAL A 340 -30.49 -21.75 -29.37
CA VAL A 340 -31.76 -21.51 -28.67
C VAL A 340 -32.73 -20.75 -29.57
N LYS A 341 -34.01 -21.06 -29.43
CA LYS A 341 -35.06 -20.36 -30.17
C LYS A 341 -35.15 -18.91 -29.71
N ALA A 342 -35.36 -17.98 -30.65
CA ALA A 342 -35.58 -16.58 -30.31
C ALA A 342 -36.76 -16.39 -29.35
N THR A 343 -37.76 -17.28 -29.39
CA THR A 343 -38.92 -17.26 -28.47
C THR A 343 -38.56 -17.58 -27.02
N TRP A 344 -37.40 -18.16 -26.75
CA TRP A 344 -36.94 -18.47 -25.39
C TRP A 344 -36.10 -17.35 -24.78
N MET A 345 -35.67 -16.37 -25.59
CA MET A 345 -34.99 -15.20 -25.07
C MET A 345 -36.05 -14.21 -24.57
N LYS A 346 -36.08 -14.01 -23.26
CA LYS A 346 -36.92 -12.98 -22.60
C LYS A 346 -36.17 -11.68 -22.43
#